data_AF-A0A2N5H535-F1
#
_entry.id   AF-A0A2N5H535-F1
#
_cell.length_a   1.000
_cell.length_b   1.000
_cell.length_c   1.000
_cell.angle_alpha   90.00
_cell.angle_beta   90.00
_cell.angle_gamma   90.00
#
_symmetry.space_group_name_H-M   'P 1'
#
loop_
_entity.id
_entity.type
_entity.pdbx_description
1 polymer ?
#
loop_
_entity_poly.entity_id
_entity_poly.type
_entity_poly.pdbx_seq_one_letter_code
_entity_poly.pdbx_strand_id
1 'polypeptide(L)' 'MEKNKFRKSEVIAFLEGQILSGAATDEQEELYIDYKWNGVLKRNNYTYKKLIKEMKRHYEGE' A
#
# COMPACT_ATOMS: atom_id res chain seq x y z
N MET A 1 7.09 17.37 -8.12
CA MET A 1 6.31 16.20 -7.67
C MET A 1 7.19 14.97 -7.85
N GLU A 2 7.69 14.38 -6.76
CA GLU A 2 8.48 13.15 -6.84
C GLU A 2 7.66 12.03 -7.49
N LYS A 3 8.22 11.42 -8.53
CA LYS A 3 7.67 10.19 -9.13
C LYS A 3 7.82 9.09 -8.07
N ASN A 4 6.71 8.65 -7.47
CA ASN A 4 6.70 7.50 -6.55
C ASN A 4 7.52 6.35 -7.16
N LYS A 5 8.66 6.01 -6.53
CA LYS A 5 9.63 5.03 -7.03
C LYS A 5 9.14 3.58 -6.99
N PHE A 6 8.10 3.29 -6.20
CA PHE A 6 7.62 1.92 -6.00
C PHE A 6 6.72 1.44 -7.14
N ARG A 7 7.02 0.24 -7.64
CA ARG A 7 6.20 -0.51 -8.59
C ARG A 7 4.92 -0.97 -7.91
N LYS A 8 3.87 -1.17 -8.71
CA LYS A 8 2.57 -1.70 -8.22
C LYS A 8 2.76 -3.00 -7.42
N SER A 9 3.59 -3.90 -7.91
CA SER A 9 3.88 -5.19 -7.25
C SER A 9 4.52 -5.02 -5.88
N GLU A 10 5.43 -4.05 -5.71
CA GLU A 10 6.10 -3.79 -4.44
C GLU A 10 5.13 -3.23 -3.40
N VAL A 11 4.24 -2.34 -3.84
CA VAL A 11 3.19 -1.78 -2.97
C VAL A 11 2.22 -2.87 -2.51
N ILE A 12 1.83 -3.77 -3.40
CA ILE A 12 0.97 -4.90 -3.05
C ILE A 12 1.67 -5.87 -2.11
N ALA A 13 2.93 -6.22 -2.37
CA ALA A 13 3.68 -7.11 -1.50
C ALA A 13 3.85 -6.53 -0.09
N PHE A 14 4.09 -5.21 0.02
CA PHE A 14 4.16 -4.52 1.30
C PHE A 14 2.80 -4.55 2.04
N LEU A 15 1.70 -4.31 1.32
CA LEU A 15 0.35 -4.39 1.88
C LEU A 15 0.00 -5.81 2.35
N GLU A 16 0.31 -6.83 1.54
CA GLU A 16 0.17 -8.25 1.91
C GLU A 16 0.97 -8.58 3.17
N GLY A 17 2.19 -8.05 3.28
CA GLY A 17 3.03 -8.18 4.48
C GLY A 17 2.39 -7.60 5.73
N GLN A 18 1.82 -6.39 5.65
CA GLN A 18 1.12 -5.76 6.79
C GLN A 18 -0.12 -6.56 7.21
N ILE A 19 -0.87 -7.11 6.25
CA ILE A 19 -2.05 -7.95 6.53
C ILE A 19 -1.61 -9.23 7.24
N LEU A 20 -0.59 -9.91 6.73
CA LEU A 20 -0.07 -11.14 7.34
C LEU A 20 0.49 -10.92 8.75
N SER A 21 1.05 -9.74 9.03
CA SER A 21 1.54 -9.39 10.36
C SER A 21 0.46 -8.84 11.30
N GLY A 22 -0.78 -8.66 10.83
CA GLY A 22 -1.86 -8.01 11.59
C GLY A 22 -1.62 -6.52 11.87
N ALA A 23 -0.77 -5.87 11.08
CA ALA A 23 -0.44 -4.44 11.21
C ALA A 23 -1.27 -3.56 10.26
N ALA A 24 -1.96 -4.17 9.29
CA ALA A 24 -2.82 -3.46 8.37
C ALA A 24 -4.05 -2.88 9.09
N THR A 25 -4.48 -1.69 8.68
CA THR A 25 -5.76 -1.13 9.10
C THR A 25 -6.90 -1.67 8.25
N ASP A 26 -8.14 -1.56 8.73
CA ASP A 26 -9.34 -1.99 7.99
C ASP A 26 -9.39 -1.35 6.59
N GLU A 27 -9.03 -0.08 6.44
CA GLU A 27 -9.03 0.57 5.12
C GLU A 27 -7.94 0.03 4.19
N GLN A 28 -6.81 -0.44 4.74
CA GLN A 28 -5.75 -1.09 3.98
C GLN A 28 -6.18 -2.49 3.52
N GLU A 29 -6.92 -3.22 4.36
CA GLU A 29 -7.55 -4.49 3.98
C GLU A 29 -8.60 -4.28 2.88
N GLU A 30 -9.47 -3.28 3.01
CA GLU A 30 -10.43 -2.92 1.95
C GLU A 30 -9.72 -2.55 0.64
N LEU A 31 -8.63 -1.79 0.70
CA LEU A 31 -7.81 -1.46 -0.47
C LEU A 31 -7.25 -2.72 -1.15
N TYR A 32 -6.86 -3.72 -0.36
CA TYR A 32 -6.36 -5.00 -0.87
C TYR A 32 -7.48 -5.85 -1.47
N ILE A 33 -8.65 -5.92 -0.84
CA ILE A 33 -9.84 -6.61 -1.34
C ILE A 33 -10.26 -5.99 -2.69
N ASP A 34 -10.39 -4.67 -2.76
CA ASP A 34 -10.68 -3.95 -4.00
C ASP A 34 -9.69 -4.30 -5.12
N TYR A 35 -8.40 -4.37 -4.79
CA TYR A 35 -7.38 -4.76 -5.73
C TYR A 35 -7.49 -6.22 -6.17
N LYS A 36 -7.75 -7.17 -5.25
CA LYS A 36 -7.84 -8.60 -5.58
C LYS A 36 -9.05 -8.92 -6.44
N TRP A 37 -10.20 -8.33 -6.14
CA TRP A 37 -11.45 -8.61 -6.84
C TRP A 37 -11.60 -7.81 -8.14
N ASN A 38 -11.18 -6.54 -8.15
CA ASN A 38 -11.38 -5.65 -9.31
C ASN A 38 -10.09 -5.38 -10.11
N GLY A 39 -8.91 -5.79 -9.61
CA GLY A 39 -7.60 -5.46 -10.22
C GLY A 39 -7.18 -3.99 -10.07
N VAL A 40 -8.04 -3.16 -9.49
CA VAL A 40 -7.88 -1.71 -9.38
C VAL A 40 -7.25 -1.34 -8.04
N LEU A 41 -6.09 -0.68 -8.11
CA LEU A 41 -5.45 -0.09 -6.95
C LEU A 41 -5.69 1.43 -6.99
N LYS A 42 -6.55 1.93 -6.11
CA LYS A 42 -6.99 3.34 -6.10
C LYS A 42 -5.86 4.28 -5.64
N ARG A 43 -4.92 4.60 -6.54
CA ARG A 43 -3.71 5.41 -6.25
C ARG A 43 -3.99 6.83 -5.73
N ASN A 44 -5.16 7.37 -6.05
CA ASN A 44 -5.57 8.70 -5.60
C ASN A 44 -6.21 8.69 -4.19
N ASN A 45 -6.52 7.52 -3.65
CA ASN A 45 -7.09 7.36 -2.31
C ASN A 45 -6.06 7.78 -1.23
N TYR A 46 -6.55 8.42 -0.17
CA TYR A 46 -5.78 8.75 1.03
C TYR A 46 -5.05 7.52 1.61
N THR A 47 -5.72 6.37 1.71
CA THR A 47 -5.14 5.12 2.23
C THR A 47 -3.93 4.67 1.41
N TYR A 48 -4.00 4.74 0.08
CA TYR A 48 -2.87 4.44 -0.79
C TYR A 48 -1.70 5.40 -0.54
N LYS A 49 -1.96 6.70 -0.44
CA LYS A 49 -0.91 7.70 -0.18
C LYS A 49 -0.24 7.48 1.18
N LYS A 50 -1.03 7.13 2.20
CA LYS A 50 -0.54 6.80 3.54
C LYS A 50 0.34 5.54 3.51
N LEU A 51 -0.11 4.48 2.83
CA LEU A 51 0.65 3.25 2.62
C LEU A 51 2.01 3.52 1.95
N ILE A 52 2.04 4.36 0.91
CA ILE A 52 3.31 4.76 0.27
C ILE A 52 4.23 5.49 1.25
N LYS A 53 3.70 6.36 2.11
CA LYS A 53 4.50 7.07 3.12
C LYS A 53 5.08 6.10 4.15
N GLU A 54 4.30 5.12 4.61
CA GLU A 54 4.79 4.06 5.50
C GLU A 54 5.87 3.23 4.84
N MET A 55 5.67 2.85 3.58
CA MET A 55 6.62 2.10 2.80
C MET A 55 7.94 2.87 2.61
N LYS A 56 7.88 4.19 2.32
CA LYS A 56 9.07 5.05 2.27
C LYS A 56 9.84 5.01 3.61
N ARG A 57 9.16 5.22 4.74
CA ARG A 57 9.79 5.16 6.07
C ARG A 57 10.44 3.80 6.34
N HIS A 58 9.77 2.72 5.97
CA HIS A 58 10.29 1.37 6.20
C HIS A 58 11.57 1.06 5.40
N TYR A 59 11.66 1.51 4.15
CA TYR A 59 12.79 1.20 3.27
C TYR A 59 13.88 2.27 3.24
N GLU A 60 13.54 3.55 3.41
CA GLU A 60 14.47 4.68 3.36
C GLU A 60 14.93 5.14 4.76
N GLY A 61 14.30 4.63 5.84
CA GLY A 61 14.75 4.85 7.22
C GLY A 61 14.45 6.23 7.81
N GLU A 62 13.50 6.97 7.23
CA GLU A 62 12.98 8.25 7.78
C GLU A 62 12.00 8.09 8.95
#